data_AF-A0A7X7K6U3-F1
#
_entry.id   AF-A0A7X7K6U3-F1
#
_cell.length_a   1.000
_cell.length_b   1.000
_cell.length_c   1.000
_cell.angle_alpha   90.00
_cell.angle_beta   90.00
_cell.angle_gamma   90.00
#
_symmetry.space_group_name_H-M   'P 1'
#
loop_
_entity.id
_entity.type
_entity.pdbx_description
1 polymer ?
#
loop_
_entity_poly.entity_id
_entity_poly.type
_entity_poly.pdbx_seq_one_letter_code
_entity_poly.pdbx_strand_id
1 'polypeptide(L)'
;MDRFGTVYEGRRGSLSELVVGAQAGGYNTSTIGVSAIGHFHPEKKDSNNTKALKTPPEAMVQSIVDVLAWQAHKWNLDPGGTVRLLTGGSTGSGTRWKPGEWTDPLPVIRGHRDTNITACPGTNLHDLLPDIRTRVITAVDAAHALYGYPATALPAPTLVPLTASQAPIRVSATSVYKWKAVEGAVKYQVVARRAPHRKVMAPVSPDWKVKKTTTDLRYTLTMGEGSTWTVGVRAINAEGAAGPVSVFPTTTRPLPTKRLVRAKAPGASSKAKWKKERDGSYYRNFAYTSSTKGARIKVSKARDVRSIWIIGPSGPGYGRVSVHVGSKLIARVSLAQSRFAPTRRVRVNLPKAASGTVKITTLDQGKPVKISGLVLAR
;
A
#
# COMPACT_ATOMS: atom_id res chain seq x y z
N MET A 1 -1.56 25.99 -7.97
CA MET A 1 -1.13 27.25 -8.61
C MET A 1 -2.19 28.28 -8.29
N ASP A 2 -1.83 29.37 -7.63
CA ASP A 2 -2.78 30.47 -7.40
C ASP A 2 -2.75 31.52 -8.52
N ARG A 3 -3.62 32.53 -8.40
CA ARG A 3 -3.75 33.61 -9.40
C ARG A 3 -2.52 34.49 -9.56
N PHE A 4 -1.56 34.42 -8.64
CA PHE A 4 -0.33 35.20 -8.67
C PHE A 4 0.85 34.38 -9.22
N GLY A 5 0.63 33.13 -9.61
CA GLY A 5 1.68 32.22 -10.07
C GLY A 5 2.38 31.46 -8.93
N THR A 6 1.91 31.57 -7.68
CA THR A 6 2.52 30.82 -6.58
C THR A 6 2.23 29.33 -6.73
N VAL A 7 3.30 28.52 -6.67
CA VAL A 7 3.24 27.06 -6.69
C VAL A 7 3.25 26.51 -5.27
N TYR A 8 2.28 25.64 -4.97
CA TYR A 8 2.16 24.98 -3.67
C TYR A 8 2.35 23.47 -3.84
N GLU A 9 3.13 22.83 -2.96
CA GLU A 9 3.21 21.37 -2.93
C GLU A 9 1.87 20.79 -2.43
N GLY A 10 1.26 19.92 -3.24
CA GLY A 10 0.03 19.23 -2.88
C GLY A 10 0.29 18.01 -2.01
N ARG A 11 0.47 16.83 -2.63
CA ARG A 11 0.82 15.63 -1.88
C ARG A 11 2.29 15.70 -1.48
N ARG A 12 2.54 15.77 -0.16
CA ARG A 12 3.88 15.74 0.42
C ARG A 12 4.82 14.74 -0.28
N GLY A 13 6.00 15.19 -0.66
CA GLY A 13 7.00 14.39 -1.37
C GLY A 13 6.85 14.38 -2.89
N SER A 14 5.82 15.04 -3.45
CA SER A 14 5.64 15.12 -4.91
C SER A 14 6.75 15.90 -5.60
N LEU A 15 7.50 16.72 -4.86
CA LEU A 15 8.63 17.43 -5.45
C LEU A 15 9.81 16.51 -5.80
N SER A 16 9.99 15.44 -5.04
CA SER A 16 11.09 14.50 -5.21
C SER A 16 10.66 13.21 -5.91
N GLU A 17 9.44 12.72 -5.68
CA GLU A 17 8.99 11.38 -6.08
C GLU A 17 7.66 11.38 -6.85
N LEU A 18 7.41 10.34 -7.64
CA LEU A 18 6.10 10.07 -8.27
C LEU A 18 5.09 9.56 -7.23
N VAL A 19 4.61 10.49 -6.39
CA VAL A 19 3.62 10.21 -5.35
C VAL A 19 2.25 9.93 -6.00
N VAL A 20 1.67 8.77 -5.69
CA VAL A 20 0.31 8.42 -6.15
C VAL A 20 -0.68 9.48 -5.64
N GLY A 21 -1.54 9.94 -6.53
CA GLY A 21 -2.51 11.00 -6.33
C GLY A 21 -3.88 10.61 -5.74
N ALA A 22 -4.80 11.57 -5.66
CA ALA A 22 -6.26 11.34 -5.57
C ALA A 22 -7.06 12.39 -6.37
N GLN A 23 -6.47 12.87 -7.46
CA GLN A 23 -7.04 13.90 -8.33
C GLN A 23 -7.99 13.33 -9.39
N ALA A 24 -7.70 12.14 -9.92
CA ALA A 24 -8.43 11.51 -11.02
C ALA A 24 -8.65 10.03 -10.71
N GLY A 25 -9.84 9.71 -10.19
CA GLY A 25 -10.22 8.34 -9.85
C GLY A 25 -10.04 7.40 -11.04
N GLY A 26 -9.40 6.24 -10.82
CA GLY A 26 -9.03 5.30 -11.88
C GLY A 26 -7.63 5.52 -12.49
N TYR A 27 -7.03 6.72 -12.36
CA TYR A 27 -5.78 7.06 -13.05
C TYR A 27 -4.67 7.62 -12.12
N ASN A 28 -4.93 7.73 -10.83
CA ASN A 28 -4.00 8.31 -9.84
C ASN A 28 -2.63 7.63 -9.76
N THR A 29 -2.51 6.36 -10.14
CA THR A 29 -1.26 5.59 -10.08
C THR A 29 -0.34 5.83 -11.26
N SER A 30 -0.85 6.47 -12.32
CA SER A 30 -0.13 6.62 -13.60
C SER A 30 -0.09 8.08 -14.07
N THR A 31 -0.43 9.04 -13.19
CA THR A 31 -0.58 10.46 -13.54
C THR A 31 -0.07 11.38 -12.45
N ILE A 32 0.51 12.50 -12.87
CA ILE A 32 0.85 13.64 -12.02
C ILE A 32 -0.31 14.64 -12.11
N GLY A 33 -0.75 15.19 -10.97
CA GLY A 33 -1.83 16.16 -10.91
C GLY A 33 -1.33 17.56 -10.61
N VAL A 34 -1.72 18.53 -11.43
CA VAL A 34 -1.59 19.97 -11.15
C VAL A 34 -2.98 20.58 -10.95
N SER A 35 -3.11 21.58 -10.09
CA SER A 35 -4.40 22.22 -9.80
C SER A 35 -4.26 23.74 -9.79
N ALA A 36 -5.04 24.37 -10.67
CA ALA A 36 -5.28 25.80 -10.68
C ALA A 36 -6.33 26.15 -9.61
N ILE A 37 -5.98 27.06 -8.69
CA ILE A 37 -6.88 27.51 -7.62
C ILE A 37 -7.77 28.60 -8.21
N GLY A 38 -9.01 28.25 -8.52
CA GLY A 38 -10.01 29.16 -9.07
C GLY A 38 -11.21 28.44 -9.69
N HIS A 39 -12.20 29.22 -10.12
CA HIS A 39 -13.38 28.75 -10.85
C HIS A 39 -13.24 29.12 -12.32
N PHE A 40 -13.04 28.15 -13.22
CA PHE A 40 -12.86 28.40 -14.66
C PHE A 40 -14.02 27.84 -15.49
N HIS A 41 -15.16 27.60 -14.86
CA HIS A 41 -16.38 27.29 -15.61
C HIS A 41 -16.90 28.56 -16.30
N PRO A 42 -17.55 28.47 -17.47
CA PRO A 42 -18.15 29.62 -18.13
C PRO A 42 -19.31 30.24 -17.32
N GLU A 43 -19.93 29.47 -16.42
CA GLU A 43 -20.99 29.96 -15.52
C GLU A 43 -20.47 31.03 -14.56
N LYS A 44 -21.20 32.14 -14.45
CA LYS A 44 -20.76 33.37 -13.76
C LYS A 44 -20.29 33.13 -12.32
N LYS A 45 -20.90 32.18 -11.59
CA LYS A 45 -20.54 31.83 -10.22
C LYS A 45 -20.71 30.33 -9.95
N ASP A 46 -19.91 29.79 -9.04
CA ASP A 46 -20.11 28.43 -8.53
C ASP A 46 -21.19 28.39 -7.41
N SER A 47 -21.45 27.18 -6.87
CA SER A 47 -22.41 26.97 -5.77
C SER A 47 -22.07 27.72 -4.47
N ASN A 48 -20.84 28.23 -4.35
CA ASN A 48 -20.34 29.00 -3.22
C ASN A 48 -20.22 30.51 -3.55
N ASN A 49 -20.86 30.96 -4.63
CA ASN A 49 -20.87 32.37 -5.08
C ASN A 49 -19.49 32.89 -5.53
N THR A 50 -18.53 32.01 -5.81
CA THR A 50 -17.20 32.35 -6.34
C THR A 50 -17.31 32.76 -7.81
N LYS A 51 -16.83 33.95 -8.16
CA LYS A 51 -16.87 34.43 -9.56
C LYS A 51 -15.98 33.60 -10.47
N ALA A 52 -16.46 33.35 -11.69
CA ALA A 52 -15.65 32.72 -12.72
C ALA A 52 -14.48 33.60 -13.16
N LEU A 53 -13.31 33.00 -13.26
CA LEU A 53 -12.15 33.51 -13.97
C LEU A 53 -12.34 33.16 -15.45
N LYS A 54 -12.96 34.09 -16.19
CA LYS A 54 -13.16 33.98 -17.64
C LYS A 54 -11.86 33.94 -18.41
N THR A 55 -10.89 34.72 -17.95
CA THR A 55 -9.52 34.73 -18.46
C THR A 55 -8.63 34.25 -17.31
N PRO A 56 -8.11 33.02 -17.36
CA PRO A 56 -7.10 32.56 -16.41
C PRO A 56 -5.93 33.56 -16.38
N PRO A 57 -5.48 34.03 -15.19
CA PRO A 57 -4.37 34.98 -15.10
C PRO A 57 -3.09 34.43 -15.71
N GLU A 58 -2.36 35.24 -16.48
CA GLU A 58 -1.15 34.77 -17.19
C GLU A 58 -0.09 34.22 -16.22
N ALA A 59 0.12 34.85 -15.07
CA ALA A 59 1.03 34.34 -14.05
C ALA A 59 0.66 32.92 -13.57
N MET A 60 -0.65 32.61 -13.49
CA MET A 60 -1.10 31.26 -13.18
C MET A 60 -0.81 30.29 -14.33
N VAL A 61 -1.11 30.67 -15.58
CA VAL A 61 -0.86 29.84 -16.76
C VAL A 61 0.62 29.54 -16.91
N GLN A 62 1.50 30.54 -16.77
CA GLN A 62 2.94 30.37 -16.79
C GLN A 62 3.40 29.41 -15.68
N SER A 63 2.89 29.53 -14.45
CA SER A 63 3.24 28.59 -13.37
C SER A 63 2.80 27.14 -13.64
N ILE A 64 1.72 26.93 -14.41
CA ILE A 64 1.30 25.61 -14.87
C ILE A 64 2.30 25.08 -15.90
N VAL A 65 2.69 25.92 -16.87
CA VAL A 65 3.71 25.59 -17.87
C VAL A 65 5.02 25.21 -17.20
N ASP A 66 5.52 26.02 -16.26
CA ASP A 66 6.79 25.78 -15.58
C ASP A 66 6.79 24.44 -14.83
N VAL A 67 5.71 24.13 -14.10
CA VAL A 67 5.61 22.86 -13.36
C VAL A 67 5.46 21.66 -14.29
N LEU A 68 4.70 21.78 -15.37
CA LEU A 68 4.54 20.71 -16.35
C LEU A 68 5.84 20.47 -17.12
N ALA A 69 6.55 21.51 -17.54
CA ALA A 69 7.85 21.43 -18.20
C ALA A 69 8.91 20.81 -17.28
N TRP A 70 8.97 21.26 -16.03
CA TRP A 70 9.85 20.66 -15.03
C TRP A 70 9.57 19.16 -14.82
N GLN A 71 8.31 18.75 -14.70
CA GLN A 71 7.97 17.33 -14.53
C GLN A 71 8.22 16.52 -15.80
N ALA A 72 7.93 17.08 -16.98
CA ALA A 72 8.19 16.43 -18.26
C ALA A 72 9.69 16.21 -18.48
N HIS A 73 10.51 17.25 -18.26
CA HIS A 73 11.97 17.13 -18.29
C HIS A 73 12.48 16.15 -17.24
N LYS A 74 12.06 16.28 -15.98
CA LYS A 74 12.55 15.40 -14.89
C LYS A 74 12.29 13.92 -15.13
N TRP A 75 11.15 13.56 -15.74
CA TRP A 75 10.73 12.17 -15.95
C TRP A 75 10.80 11.72 -17.40
N ASN A 76 11.47 12.49 -18.27
CA ASN A 76 11.61 12.22 -19.69
C ASN A 76 10.27 11.91 -20.40
N LEU A 77 9.24 12.70 -20.09
CA LEU A 77 7.93 12.60 -20.73
C LEU A 77 7.91 13.46 -21.99
N ASP A 78 7.31 12.96 -23.06
CA ASP A 78 7.01 13.75 -24.26
C ASP A 78 5.75 14.61 -24.01
N PRO A 79 5.87 15.95 -23.86
CA PRO A 79 4.73 16.82 -23.60
C PRO A 79 3.82 17.02 -24.83
N GLY A 80 4.31 16.75 -26.04
CA GLY A 80 3.55 16.79 -27.29
C GLY A 80 2.87 15.46 -27.65
N GLY A 81 3.29 14.38 -27.00
CA GLY A 81 2.84 13.03 -27.29
C GLY A 81 1.41 12.69 -26.83
N THR A 82 1.00 11.47 -27.19
CA THR A 82 -0.25 10.86 -26.71
C THR A 82 0.02 9.55 -25.97
N VAL A 83 -0.90 9.17 -25.08
CA VAL A 83 -0.78 8.00 -24.21
C VAL A 83 -2.15 7.34 -24.02
N ARG A 84 -2.15 6.00 -23.90
CA ARG A 84 -3.32 5.24 -23.42
C ARG A 84 -3.12 4.88 -21.97
N LEU A 85 -4.17 4.99 -21.17
CA LEU A 85 -4.12 4.68 -19.74
C LEU A 85 -4.99 3.46 -19.43
N LEU A 86 -4.46 2.53 -18.64
CA LEU A 86 -5.26 1.43 -18.11
C LEU A 86 -6.17 1.98 -17.00
N THR A 87 -7.46 1.82 -17.18
CA THR A 87 -8.46 2.32 -16.23
C THR A 87 -8.46 1.46 -14.97
N GLY A 88 -8.08 2.06 -13.83
CA GLY A 88 -8.13 1.41 -12.53
C GLY A 88 -9.52 1.44 -11.90
N GLY A 89 -9.67 0.75 -10.77
CA GLY A 89 -10.88 0.85 -9.95
C GLY A 89 -11.01 2.24 -9.31
N SER A 90 -12.25 2.73 -9.22
CA SER A 90 -12.60 4.01 -8.61
C SER A 90 -13.88 3.87 -7.79
N THR A 91 -13.94 4.50 -6.62
CA THR A 91 -15.16 4.58 -5.80
C THR A 91 -15.66 6.02 -5.79
N GLY A 92 -16.81 6.28 -6.40
CA GLY A 92 -17.43 7.62 -6.40
C GLY A 92 -16.80 8.64 -7.35
N SER A 93 -15.92 8.24 -8.26
CA SER A 93 -15.50 9.08 -9.39
C SER A 93 -15.95 8.41 -10.69
N GLY A 94 -16.70 9.11 -11.53
CA GLY A 94 -17.10 8.61 -12.85
C GLY A 94 -15.90 8.57 -13.78
N THR A 95 -15.40 7.38 -14.12
CA THR A 95 -14.43 7.18 -15.22
C THR A 95 -15.20 7.08 -16.53
N ARG A 96 -14.62 7.55 -17.64
CA ARG A 96 -15.23 7.41 -18.97
C ARG A 96 -15.15 6.00 -19.54
N TRP A 97 -14.16 5.21 -19.10
CA TRP A 97 -13.97 3.80 -19.44
C TRP A 97 -14.19 2.91 -18.22
N LYS A 98 -14.42 1.61 -18.44
CA LYS A 98 -14.62 0.65 -17.34
C LYS A 98 -13.27 0.21 -16.74
N PRO A 99 -13.21 -0.17 -15.46
CA PRO A 99 -11.99 -0.74 -14.88
C PRO A 99 -11.48 -1.94 -15.68
N GLY A 100 -10.19 -1.91 -16.04
CA GLY A 100 -9.53 -2.91 -16.89
C GLY A 100 -9.48 -2.53 -18.38
N GLU A 101 -10.20 -1.50 -18.82
CA GLU A 101 -10.14 -1.00 -20.20
C GLU A 101 -9.04 0.05 -20.38
N TRP A 102 -8.43 0.06 -21.55
CA TRP A 102 -7.54 1.14 -21.98
C TRP A 102 -8.35 2.30 -22.52
N THR A 103 -7.96 3.53 -22.19
CA THR A 103 -8.50 4.73 -22.84
C THR A 103 -8.20 4.75 -24.34
N ASP A 104 -8.90 5.61 -25.06
CA ASP A 104 -8.41 6.11 -26.36
C ASP A 104 -7.06 6.84 -26.16
N PRO A 105 -6.25 7.06 -27.22
CA PRO A 105 -5.06 7.90 -27.12
C PRO A 105 -5.42 9.31 -26.66
N LEU A 106 -4.87 9.73 -25.53
CA LEU A 106 -5.09 11.05 -24.94
C LEU A 106 -3.77 11.83 -24.95
N PRO A 107 -3.79 13.17 -25.11
CA PRO A 107 -2.59 13.97 -24.92
C PRO A 107 -1.95 13.74 -23.54
N VAL A 108 -0.62 13.73 -23.47
CA VAL A 108 0.11 13.53 -22.19
C VAL A 108 -0.30 14.59 -21.16
N ILE A 109 -0.34 15.86 -21.58
CA ILE A 109 -0.90 16.98 -20.82
C ILE A 109 -2.38 17.13 -21.18
N ARG A 110 -3.28 17.00 -20.21
CA ARG A 110 -4.73 16.97 -20.47
C ARG A 110 -5.56 17.45 -19.28
N GLY A 111 -6.83 17.72 -19.52
CA GLY A 111 -7.79 18.10 -18.49
C GLY A 111 -8.36 16.89 -17.76
N HIS A 112 -8.84 17.09 -16.53
CA HIS A 112 -9.47 16.02 -15.76
C HIS A 112 -10.74 15.48 -16.45
N ARG A 113 -11.49 16.35 -17.14
CA ARG A 113 -12.67 15.97 -17.96
C ARG A 113 -12.37 14.99 -19.09
N ASP A 114 -11.11 14.82 -19.49
CA ASP A 114 -10.73 13.94 -20.59
C ASP A 114 -10.72 12.47 -20.15
N THR A 115 -10.58 12.19 -18.85
CA THR A 115 -10.57 10.82 -18.29
C THR A 115 -11.79 10.50 -17.42
N ASN A 116 -12.43 11.54 -16.86
CA ASN A 116 -13.49 11.42 -15.88
C ASN A 116 -14.71 12.27 -16.26
N ILE A 117 -15.88 11.88 -15.76
CA ILE A 117 -17.15 12.61 -15.91
C ILE A 117 -17.13 13.77 -14.91
N THR A 118 -16.58 14.91 -15.34
CA THR A 118 -16.42 16.12 -14.52
C THR A 118 -16.33 17.37 -15.39
N ALA A 119 -16.65 18.53 -14.82
CA ALA A 119 -16.44 19.82 -15.46
C ALA A 119 -14.99 20.32 -15.31
N CYS A 120 -14.20 19.80 -14.36
CA CYS A 120 -12.80 20.18 -14.14
C CYS A 120 -11.95 19.95 -15.41
N PRO A 121 -11.08 20.89 -15.85
CA PRO A 121 -10.61 22.10 -15.16
C PRO A 121 -11.47 23.35 -15.37
N GLY A 122 -12.68 23.23 -15.92
CA GLY A 122 -13.47 24.35 -16.42
C GLY A 122 -13.14 24.67 -17.87
N THR A 123 -14.10 25.15 -18.66
CA THR A 123 -13.91 25.35 -20.11
C THR A 123 -12.86 26.41 -20.39
N ASN A 124 -12.86 27.52 -19.66
CA ASN A 124 -11.93 28.64 -19.91
C ASN A 124 -10.46 28.24 -19.73
N LEU A 125 -10.16 27.27 -18.85
CA LEU A 125 -8.79 26.75 -18.67
C LEU A 125 -8.52 25.53 -19.57
N HIS A 126 -9.55 24.74 -19.88
CA HIS A 126 -9.42 23.59 -20.79
C HIS A 126 -9.08 24.04 -22.22
N ASP A 127 -9.68 25.15 -22.67
CA ASP A 127 -9.45 25.72 -24.00
C ASP A 127 -8.01 26.22 -24.18
N LEU A 128 -7.28 26.51 -23.09
CA LEU A 128 -5.87 26.89 -23.12
C LEU A 128 -4.91 25.69 -23.19
N LEU A 129 -5.38 24.45 -23.06
CA LEU A 129 -4.49 23.27 -23.06
C LEU A 129 -3.64 23.12 -24.33
N PRO A 130 -4.12 23.43 -25.56
CA PRO A 130 -3.27 23.44 -26.74
C PRO A 130 -2.09 24.43 -26.63
N ASP A 131 -2.33 25.67 -26.19
CA ASP A 131 -1.27 26.67 -25.99
C ASP A 131 -0.29 26.24 -24.88
N ILE A 132 -0.81 25.75 -23.76
CA ILE A 132 -0.01 25.24 -22.65
C ILE A 132 0.92 24.11 -23.13
N ARG A 133 0.43 23.17 -23.96
CA ARG A 133 1.29 22.10 -24.53
C ARG A 133 2.42 22.67 -25.36
N THR A 134 2.14 23.61 -26.26
CA THR A 134 3.16 24.27 -27.09
C THR A 134 4.22 24.94 -26.22
N ARG A 135 3.80 25.70 -25.20
CA ARG A 135 4.73 26.38 -24.28
C ARG A 135 5.56 25.39 -23.46
N VAL A 136 4.97 24.27 -23.04
CA VAL A 136 5.69 23.21 -22.32
C VAL A 136 6.71 22.52 -23.23
N ILE A 137 6.38 22.24 -24.50
CA ILE A 137 7.34 21.69 -25.48
C ILE A 137 8.56 22.61 -25.58
N THR A 138 8.34 23.91 -25.85
CA THR A 138 9.43 24.89 -25.94
C THR A 138 10.28 24.96 -24.66
N ALA A 139 9.64 24.94 -23.49
CA ALA A 139 10.35 24.99 -22.22
C ALA A 139 11.16 23.71 -21.94
N VAL A 140 10.66 22.54 -22.35
CA VAL A 140 11.37 21.26 -22.24
C VAL A 140 12.56 21.22 -23.21
N ASP A 141 12.41 21.70 -24.44
CA ASP A 141 13.52 21.78 -25.41
C ASP A 141 14.63 22.71 -24.92
N ALA A 142 14.27 23.86 -24.35
CA ALA A 142 15.23 24.75 -23.69
C ALA A 142 15.91 24.09 -22.48
N ALA A 143 15.16 23.32 -21.68
CA ALA A 143 15.72 22.57 -20.56
C ALA A 143 16.68 21.46 -21.03
N HIS A 144 16.38 20.77 -22.14
CA HIS A 144 17.31 19.81 -22.74
C HIS A 144 18.58 20.48 -23.24
N ALA A 145 18.48 21.66 -23.85
CA ALA A 145 19.65 22.41 -24.31
C ALA A 145 20.54 22.89 -23.15
N LEU A 146 19.95 23.31 -22.03
CA LEU A 146 20.67 23.85 -20.87
C LEU A 146 21.20 22.78 -19.92
N TYR A 147 20.40 21.73 -19.67
CA TYR A 147 20.65 20.74 -18.62
C TYR A 147 20.88 19.32 -19.16
N GLY A 148 20.83 19.15 -20.49
CA GLY A 148 20.82 17.83 -21.12
C GLY A 148 19.50 17.09 -20.93
N TYR A 149 19.43 15.90 -21.50
CA TYR A 149 18.34 14.97 -21.22
C TYR A 149 18.48 14.42 -19.80
N PRO A 150 17.35 14.24 -19.07
CA PRO A 150 17.38 13.50 -17.81
C PRO A 150 17.99 12.11 -18.05
N ALA A 151 18.79 11.64 -17.10
CA ALA A 151 19.31 10.27 -17.17
C ALA A 151 18.13 9.29 -17.21
N THR A 152 18.11 8.39 -18.20
CA THR A 152 17.01 7.43 -18.35
C THR A 152 16.88 6.61 -17.08
N ALA A 153 15.68 6.63 -16.49
CA ALA A 153 15.40 5.82 -15.31
C ALA A 153 15.62 4.35 -15.65
N LEU A 154 16.52 3.69 -14.91
CA LEU A 154 16.79 2.26 -15.06
C LEU A 154 15.50 1.46 -14.83
N PRO A 155 15.34 0.27 -15.46
CA PRO A 155 14.17 -0.55 -15.23
C PRO A 155 14.05 -1.03 -13.78
N ALA A 156 12.84 -1.42 -13.38
CA ALA A 156 12.58 -1.94 -12.04
C ALA A 156 13.38 -3.23 -11.80
N PRO A 157 14.07 -3.40 -10.65
CA PRO A 157 14.83 -4.63 -10.39
C PRO A 157 13.94 -5.87 -10.37
N THR A 158 14.35 -6.96 -11.03
CA THR A 158 13.62 -8.23 -10.93
C THR A 158 13.83 -8.85 -9.54
N LEU A 159 12.75 -9.08 -8.81
CA LEU A 159 12.81 -9.62 -7.45
C LEU A 159 12.98 -11.13 -7.44
N VAL A 160 13.77 -11.65 -6.51
CA VAL A 160 13.74 -13.08 -6.17
C VAL A 160 12.51 -13.34 -5.31
N PRO A 161 11.60 -14.24 -5.70
CA PRO A 161 10.35 -14.48 -4.96
C PRO A 161 10.60 -14.87 -3.50
N LEU A 162 9.76 -14.37 -2.60
CA LEU A 162 9.77 -14.78 -1.20
C LEU A 162 9.27 -16.22 -1.07
N THR A 163 9.95 -17.02 -0.24
CA THR A 163 9.47 -18.38 0.08
C THR A 163 8.24 -18.35 1.01
N ALA A 164 7.52 -19.46 1.11
CA ALA A 164 6.37 -19.62 2.03
C ALA A 164 6.74 -19.43 3.53
N SER A 165 8.03 -19.50 3.86
CA SER A 165 8.55 -19.19 5.19
C SER A 165 8.66 -17.68 5.48
N GLN A 166 8.67 -16.86 4.42
CA GLN A 166 8.83 -15.41 4.51
C GLN A 166 7.49 -14.70 4.33
N ALA A 167 6.64 -15.15 3.42
CA ALA A 167 5.35 -14.51 3.12
C ALA A 167 4.21 -15.54 3.08
N PRO A 168 2.96 -15.12 3.36
CA PRO A 168 2.53 -13.78 3.79
C PRO A 168 2.76 -13.53 5.28
N ILE A 169 3.20 -14.54 6.04
CA ILE A 169 3.56 -14.40 7.45
C ILE A 169 5.00 -14.80 7.71
N ARG A 170 5.69 -14.05 8.56
CA ARG A 170 7.08 -14.31 8.96
C ARG A 170 7.18 -14.60 10.44
N VAL A 171 7.50 -15.84 10.80
CA VAL A 171 7.69 -16.23 12.19
C VAL A 171 9.03 -15.75 12.75
N SER A 172 10.10 -15.83 11.96
CA SER A 172 11.43 -15.32 12.33
C SER A 172 11.43 -13.78 12.42
N ALA A 173 12.32 -13.23 13.25
CA ALA A 173 12.49 -11.78 13.33
C ALA A 173 13.14 -11.18 12.09
N THR A 174 13.96 -11.97 11.40
CA THR A 174 14.79 -11.49 10.31
C THR A 174 14.27 -12.05 9.00
N SER A 175 14.25 -11.27 7.93
CA SER A 175 13.98 -11.74 6.56
C SER A 175 15.01 -11.18 5.60
N VAL A 176 15.46 -12.01 4.66
CA VAL A 176 16.39 -11.63 3.60
C VAL A 176 15.60 -11.41 2.31
N TYR A 177 15.82 -10.25 1.69
CA TYR A 177 15.26 -9.85 0.42
C TYR A 177 16.39 -9.85 -0.62
N LYS A 178 16.14 -10.39 -1.80
CA LYS A 178 17.14 -10.51 -2.88
C LYS A 178 16.53 -10.07 -4.20
N TRP A 179 17.35 -9.49 -5.07
CA TRP A 179 16.96 -9.05 -6.42
C TRP A 179 18.08 -9.35 -7.40
N LYS A 180 17.77 -9.32 -8.70
CA LYS A 180 18.75 -9.43 -9.77
C LYS A 180 19.40 -8.07 -10.05
N ALA A 181 20.62 -8.10 -10.58
CA ALA A 181 21.28 -6.91 -11.06
C ALA A 181 20.47 -6.26 -12.19
N VAL A 182 20.52 -4.93 -12.25
CA VAL A 182 20.00 -4.11 -13.33
C VAL A 182 21.20 -3.50 -14.04
N GLU A 183 21.26 -3.65 -15.36
CA GLU A 183 22.31 -3.06 -16.19
C GLU A 183 22.32 -1.53 -16.02
N GLY A 184 23.51 -0.93 -15.93
CA GLY A 184 23.69 0.50 -15.66
C GLY A 184 23.47 0.92 -14.19
N ALA A 185 23.03 0.03 -13.30
CA ALA A 185 22.87 0.36 -11.88
C ALA A 185 24.21 0.37 -11.14
N VAL A 186 24.58 1.51 -10.57
CA VAL A 186 25.76 1.62 -9.69
C VAL A 186 25.42 1.32 -8.23
N LYS A 187 24.16 1.47 -7.83
CA LYS A 187 23.66 1.14 -6.48
C LYS A 187 22.16 0.87 -6.49
N TYR A 188 21.67 0.32 -5.39
CA TYR A 188 20.25 0.06 -5.14
C TYR A 188 19.80 0.78 -3.88
N GLN A 189 18.56 1.24 -3.89
CA GLN A 189 17.93 1.80 -2.71
C GLN A 189 16.79 0.90 -2.26
N VAL A 190 16.92 0.40 -1.03
CA VAL A 190 15.88 -0.36 -0.35
C VAL A 190 14.98 0.60 0.39
N VAL A 191 13.69 0.51 0.11
CA VAL A 191 12.64 1.28 0.77
C VAL A 191 11.70 0.34 1.50
N ALA A 192 11.12 0.79 2.62
CA ALA A 192 10.12 0.00 3.31
C ALA A 192 9.00 0.84 3.91
N ARG A 193 7.79 0.27 3.89
CA ARG A 193 6.64 0.75 4.65
C ARG A 193 6.40 -0.19 5.82
N ARG A 194 5.93 0.36 6.93
CA ARG A 194 5.63 -0.40 8.14
C ARG A 194 4.31 0.07 8.73
N ALA A 195 3.50 -0.89 9.14
CA ALA A 195 2.30 -0.63 9.91
C ALA A 195 2.25 -1.57 11.13
N PRO A 196 2.43 -1.05 12.35
CA PRO A 196 2.28 -1.87 13.55
C PRO A 196 0.83 -2.32 13.74
N HIS A 197 0.62 -3.28 14.64
CA HIS A 197 -0.72 -3.65 15.12
C HIS A 197 -1.49 -2.38 15.51
N ARG A 198 -2.79 -2.35 15.21
CA ARG A 198 -3.72 -1.22 15.43
C ARG A 198 -3.59 0.00 14.49
N LYS A 199 -2.64 0.01 13.55
CA LYS A 199 -2.52 1.04 12.52
C LYS A 199 -2.83 0.46 11.14
N VAL A 200 -3.39 1.25 10.23
CA VAL A 200 -3.56 0.84 8.83
C VAL A 200 -2.23 1.01 8.10
N MET A 201 -1.99 0.21 7.07
CA MET A 201 -0.85 0.46 6.19
C MET A 201 -1.13 1.68 5.33
N ALA A 202 -0.19 2.61 5.31
CA ALA A 202 -0.30 3.76 4.44
C ALA A 202 -0.49 3.34 2.97
N PRO A 203 -1.47 3.93 2.26
CA PRO A 203 -1.92 3.42 0.96
C PRO A 203 -0.79 3.37 -0.08
N VAL A 204 0.03 4.42 -0.20
CA VAL A 204 1.23 4.46 -1.08
C VAL A 204 2.14 5.63 -0.67
N SER A 205 3.24 5.87 -1.40
CA SER A 205 4.13 7.05 -1.28
C SER A 205 3.36 8.31 -0.86
N PRO A 206 3.85 9.16 0.08
CA PRO A 206 5.24 9.33 0.53
C PRO A 206 5.71 8.44 1.70
N ASP A 207 4.93 7.44 2.14
CA ASP A 207 5.29 6.65 3.33
C ASP A 207 6.39 5.59 3.15
N TRP A 208 7.02 5.54 1.97
CA TRP A 208 8.23 4.74 1.76
C TRP A 208 9.40 5.41 2.49
N LYS A 209 9.99 4.69 3.43
CA LYS A 209 11.22 5.15 4.09
C LYS A 209 12.41 4.42 3.51
N VAL A 210 13.42 5.16 3.06
CA VAL A 210 14.72 4.59 2.73
C VAL A 210 15.25 3.84 3.95
N LYS A 211 15.65 2.59 3.74
CA LYS A 211 16.24 1.71 4.75
C LYS A 211 17.73 1.55 4.55
N LYS A 212 18.15 1.44 3.29
CA LYS A 212 19.56 1.30 2.93
C LYS A 212 19.75 1.74 1.49
N THR A 213 20.86 2.39 1.21
CA THR A 213 21.43 2.47 -0.14
C THR A 213 22.63 1.52 -0.17
N THR A 214 22.73 0.64 -1.16
CA THR A 214 23.67 -0.49 -1.14
C THR A 214 24.04 -0.94 -2.55
N THR A 215 25.25 -1.45 -2.73
CA THR A 215 25.67 -2.14 -3.97
C THR A 215 25.30 -3.62 -3.94
N ASP A 216 25.12 -4.20 -2.75
CA ASP A 216 24.64 -5.57 -2.57
C ASP A 216 23.32 -5.85 -3.31
N LEU A 217 23.17 -7.08 -3.82
CA LEU A 217 21.90 -7.59 -4.39
C LEU A 217 20.98 -8.24 -3.34
N ARG A 218 21.21 -7.92 -2.07
CA ARG A 218 20.47 -8.46 -0.93
C ARG A 218 20.36 -7.46 0.21
N TYR A 219 19.28 -7.57 0.98
CA TYR A 219 19.07 -6.81 2.20
C TYR A 219 18.38 -7.64 3.27
N THR A 220 18.90 -7.55 4.49
CA THR A 220 18.37 -8.23 5.66
C THR A 220 17.61 -7.24 6.52
N LEU A 221 16.32 -7.50 6.74
CA LEU A 221 15.46 -6.67 7.59
C LEU A 221 15.06 -7.41 8.86
N THR A 222 15.26 -6.78 10.01
CA THR A 222 14.70 -7.22 11.29
C THR A 222 13.34 -6.55 11.52
N MET A 223 12.30 -7.36 11.69
CA MET A 223 10.91 -6.95 11.79
C MET A 223 10.40 -7.12 13.23
N GLY A 224 9.72 -6.11 13.76
CA GLY A 224 9.08 -6.16 15.07
C GLY A 224 7.84 -7.07 15.11
N GLU A 225 7.52 -7.62 16.27
CA GLU A 225 6.33 -8.45 16.46
C GLU A 225 5.02 -7.69 16.19
N GLY A 226 4.04 -8.36 15.59
CA GLY A 226 2.75 -7.76 15.26
C GLY A 226 2.81 -6.61 14.26
N SER A 227 3.91 -6.46 13.52
CA SER A 227 4.03 -5.45 12.47
C SER A 227 3.93 -6.06 11.08
N THR A 228 3.27 -5.33 10.20
CA THR A 228 3.19 -5.62 8.77
C THR A 228 4.18 -4.73 8.03
N TRP A 229 4.91 -5.31 7.10
CA TRP A 229 5.89 -4.61 6.29
C TRP A 229 5.72 -4.91 4.81
N THR A 230 6.00 -3.90 4.01
CA THR A 230 6.16 -4.01 2.57
C THR A 230 7.53 -3.43 2.25
N VAL A 231 8.36 -4.22 1.57
CA VAL A 231 9.72 -3.85 1.20
C VAL A 231 9.76 -3.70 -0.31
N GLY A 232 10.48 -2.69 -0.78
CA GLY A 232 10.74 -2.50 -2.19
C GLY A 232 12.19 -2.13 -2.43
N VAL A 233 12.62 -2.25 -3.67
CA VAL A 233 13.96 -1.89 -4.12
C VAL A 233 13.88 -1.21 -5.48
N ARG A 234 14.71 -0.19 -5.68
CA ARG A 234 14.93 0.47 -6.96
C ARG A 234 16.41 0.55 -7.30
N ALA A 235 16.72 0.51 -8.58
CA ALA A 235 18.07 0.75 -9.10
C ALA A 235 18.34 2.27 -9.17
N ILE A 236 19.62 2.64 -9.05
CA ILE A 236 20.11 4.02 -9.22
C ILE A 236 21.31 3.98 -10.16
N ASN A 237 21.32 4.82 -11.18
CA ASN A 237 22.43 4.94 -12.14
C ASN A 237 23.55 5.86 -11.62
N ALA A 238 24.60 6.05 -12.42
CA ALA A 238 25.77 6.85 -12.05
C ALA A 238 25.42 8.32 -11.81
N GLU A 239 24.43 8.84 -12.52
CA GLU A 239 23.93 10.22 -12.45
C GLU A 239 23.02 10.43 -11.22
N GLY A 240 22.70 9.37 -10.46
CA GLY A 240 21.86 9.43 -9.28
C GLY A 240 20.36 9.36 -9.55
N ALA A 241 19.94 9.18 -10.79
CA ALA A 241 18.55 8.97 -11.15
C ALA A 241 18.04 7.61 -10.66
N ALA A 242 16.90 7.62 -9.99
CA ALA A 242 16.32 6.44 -9.37
C ALA A 242 15.22 5.85 -10.26
N GLY A 243 15.34 4.56 -10.57
CA GLY A 243 14.33 3.80 -11.29
C GLY A 243 13.05 3.54 -10.48
N PRO A 244 12.04 2.88 -11.08
CA PRO A 244 10.83 2.48 -10.38
C PRO A 244 11.12 1.42 -9.30
N VAL A 245 10.28 1.43 -8.25
CA VAL A 245 10.40 0.51 -7.11
C VAL A 245 9.70 -0.81 -7.43
N SER A 246 10.47 -1.90 -7.47
CA SER A 246 9.92 -3.26 -7.40
C SER A 246 9.55 -3.61 -5.97
N VAL A 247 8.33 -4.13 -5.77
CA VAL A 247 7.75 -4.35 -4.43
C VAL A 247 7.57 -5.83 -4.12
N PHE A 248 8.16 -6.30 -3.01
CA PHE A 248 7.95 -7.65 -2.51
C PHE A 248 6.55 -7.83 -1.92
N PRO A 249 6.00 -9.06 -1.89
CA PRO A 249 4.76 -9.36 -1.18
C PRO A 249 4.79 -8.88 0.28
N THR A 250 3.71 -8.24 0.70
CA THR A 250 3.53 -7.76 2.07
C THR A 250 3.60 -8.92 3.07
N THR A 251 4.29 -8.70 4.18
CA THR A 251 4.56 -9.72 5.19
C THR A 251 4.21 -9.23 6.59
N THR A 252 3.55 -10.08 7.40
CA THR A 252 3.21 -9.76 8.79
C THR A 252 3.87 -10.71 9.79
N ARG A 253 4.39 -10.16 10.89
CA ARG A 253 4.90 -10.97 12.02
C ARG A 253 3.81 -11.33 13.03
N PRO A 254 3.91 -12.49 13.71
CA PRO A 254 3.05 -12.85 14.82
C PRO A 254 3.02 -11.77 15.90
N LEU A 255 1.83 -11.55 16.46
CA LEU A 255 1.60 -10.60 17.54
C LEU A 255 2.47 -10.92 18.76
N PRO A 256 2.88 -9.90 19.53
CA PRO A 256 3.50 -10.13 20.82
C PRO A 256 2.51 -10.78 21.77
N THR A 257 2.99 -11.68 22.62
CA THR A 257 2.17 -12.53 23.51
C THR A 257 1.25 -11.72 24.42
N LYS A 258 1.70 -10.54 24.87
CA LYS A 258 0.90 -9.58 25.67
C LYS A 258 -0.37 -9.07 24.97
N ARG A 259 -0.51 -9.26 23.65
CA ARG A 259 -1.70 -8.88 22.89
C ARG A 259 -2.74 -10.01 22.81
N LEU A 260 -2.38 -11.23 23.19
CA LEU A 260 -3.27 -12.39 23.23
C LEU A 260 -3.92 -12.45 24.61
N VAL A 261 -5.00 -11.68 24.79
CA VAL A 261 -5.73 -11.60 26.06
C VAL A 261 -6.56 -12.87 26.21
N ARG A 262 -6.26 -13.67 27.23
CA ARG A 262 -6.91 -14.95 27.49
C ARG A 262 -8.06 -14.75 28.45
N ALA A 263 -9.22 -15.31 28.16
CA ALA A 263 -10.39 -15.30 29.02
C ALA A 263 -10.92 -16.72 29.19
N LYS A 264 -11.40 -17.03 30.40
CA LYS A 264 -12.13 -18.26 30.70
C LYS A 264 -13.47 -18.31 29.95
N ALA A 265 -14.07 -19.50 29.92
CA ALA A 265 -15.44 -19.64 29.46
C ALA A 265 -16.41 -18.89 30.39
N PRO A 266 -17.53 -18.35 29.89
CA PRO A 266 -18.58 -17.77 30.74
C PRO A 266 -19.03 -18.78 31.79
N GLY A 267 -19.28 -18.33 33.02
CA GLY A 267 -19.70 -19.20 34.13
C GLY A 267 -18.63 -20.19 34.63
N ALA A 268 -17.51 -20.36 33.94
CA ALA A 268 -16.48 -21.30 34.35
C ALA A 268 -15.67 -20.81 35.56
N SER A 269 -15.16 -21.76 36.35
CA SER A 269 -14.22 -21.49 37.43
C SER A 269 -12.94 -20.78 36.92
N SER A 270 -12.30 -20.00 37.79
CA SER A 270 -10.99 -19.38 37.51
C SER A 270 -9.90 -20.41 37.16
N LYS A 271 -10.04 -21.66 37.61
CA LYS A 271 -9.14 -22.78 37.30
C LYS A 271 -9.24 -23.25 35.84
N ALA A 272 -10.33 -22.96 35.13
CA ALA A 272 -10.57 -23.31 33.73
C ALA A 272 -10.05 -22.25 32.72
N LYS A 273 -9.13 -21.38 33.16
CA LYS A 273 -8.46 -20.42 32.27
C LYS A 273 -7.42 -21.11 31.38
N TRP A 274 -7.08 -20.47 30.27
CA TRP A 274 -5.95 -20.88 29.43
C TRP A 274 -4.66 -20.98 30.26
N LYS A 275 -4.00 -22.14 30.21
CA LYS A 275 -2.72 -22.38 30.85
C LYS A 275 -1.59 -22.17 29.85
N LYS A 276 -0.40 -21.81 30.32
CA LYS A 276 0.80 -21.74 29.47
C LYS A 276 1.57 -23.04 29.64
N GLU A 277 1.78 -23.75 28.54
CA GLU A 277 2.56 -24.97 28.46
C GLU A 277 3.89 -24.65 27.75
N ARG A 278 5.01 -25.15 28.27
CA ARG A 278 6.35 -24.92 27.71
C ARG A 278 6.86 -26.19 27.05
N ASP A 279 7.36 -26.05 25.84
CA ASP A 279 7.89 -27.15 25.03
C ASP A 279 8.77 -26.50 23.94
N GLY A 280 10.01 -26.97 23.79
CA GLY A 280 10.99 -26.41 22.85
C GLY A 280 10.61 -26.56 21.38
N SER A 281 9.73 -27.50 21.05
CA SER A 281 9.24 -27.70 19.68
C SER A 281 8.20 -26.65 19.26
N TYR A 282 7.56 -25.97 20.23
CA TYR A 282 6.48 -25.04 19.94
C TYR A 282 7.01 -23.69 19.47
N TYR A 283 6.20 -22.93 18.73
CA TYR A 283 6.58 -21.57 18.35
C TYR A 283 6.81 -20.70 19.60
N ARG A 284 8.00 -20.11 19.72
CA ARG A 284 8.48 -19.38 20.92
C ARG A 284 8.58 -20.25 22.19
N ASN A 285 8.71 -21.56 22.02
CA ASN A 285 8.90 -22.55 23.09
C ASN A 285 7.72 -22.63 24.08
N PHE A 286 6.51 -22.25 23.66
CA PHE A 286 5.31 -22.38 24.48
C PHE A 286 4.01 -22.46 23.64
N ALA A 287 2.93 -22.90 24.27
CA ALA A 287 1.57 -22.72 23.78
C ALA A 287 0.62 -22.34 24.92
N TYR A 288 -0.43 -21.57 24.61
CA TYR A 288 -1.57 -21.44 25.51
C TYR A 288 -2.54 -22.59 25.25
N THR A 289 -2.86 -23.36 26.29
CA THR A 289 -3.67 -24.58 26.21
C THR A 289 -4.99 -24.41 26.96
N SER A 290 -6.07 -24.95 26.39
CA SER A 290 -7.39 -25.07 27.01
C SER A 290 -8.14 -26.26 26.42
N SER A 291 -8.85 -27.00 27.26
CA SER A 291 -9.81 -28.05 26.88
C SER A 291 -11.25 -27.71 27.26
N THR A 292 -11.48 -26.53 27.84
CA THR A 292 -12.82 -26.06 28.22
C THR A 292 -13.51 -25.39 27.05
N LYS A 293 -14.73 -25.80 26.71
CA LYS A 293 -15.57 -25.16 25.68
C LYS A 293 -15.87 -23.71 26.07
N GLY A 294 -15.78 -22.78 25.11
CA GLY A 294 -16.10 -21.37 25.31
C GLY A 294 -14.96 -20.51 25.88
N ALA A 295 -13.78 -21.08 26.15
CA ALA A 295 -12.58 -20.34 26.52
C ALA A 295 -12.06 -19.52 25.32
N ARG A 296 -11.53 -18.32 25.57
CA ARG A 296 -11.27 -17.33 24.50
C ARG A 296 -9.87 -16.74 24.52
N ILE A 297 -9.31 -16.49 23.34
CA ILE A 297 -8.20 -15.55 23.13
C ILE A 297 -8.72 -14.36 22.34
N LYS A 298 -8.54 -13.14 22.86
CA LYS A 298 -8.97 -11.88 22.26
C LYS A 298 -7.76 -11.03 21.87
N VAL A 299 -7.82 -10.44 20.68
CA VAL A 299 -6.90 -9.39 20.23
C VAL A 299 -7.72 -8.16 19.86
N SER A 300 -7.56 -7.08 20.61
CA SER A 300 -8.33 -5.85 20.41
C SER A 300 -7.68 -4.89 19.40
N LYS A 301 -8.54 -4.05 18.80
CA LYS A 301 -8.16 -2.95 17.90
C LYS A 301 -7.39 -3.42 16.66
N ALA A 302 -7.74 -4.59 16.10
CA ALA A 302 -7.22 -4.99 14.81
C ALA A 302 -7.72 -4.04 13.72
N ARG A 303 -6.86 -3.72 12.75
CA ARG A 303 -7.14 -2.83 11.64
C ARG A 303 -6.78 -3.51 10.34
N ASP A 304 -7.68 -3.41 9.36
CA ASP A 304 -7.48 -3.81 7.97
C ASP A 304 -6.97 -5.26 7.81
N VAL A 305 -7.57 -6.19 8.56
CA VAL A 305 -7.18 -7.60 8.53
C VAL A 305 -7.80 -8.27 7.31
N ARG A 306 -7.01 -9.02 6.54
CA ARG A 306 -7.46 -9.85 5.41
C ARG A 306 -7.33 -11.34 5.66
N SER A 307 -6.39 -11.74 6.51
CA SER A 307 -6.32 -13.12 6.98
C SER A 307 -5.82 -13.22 8.41
N ILE A 308 -6.33 -14.21 9.14
CA ILE A 308 -5.92 -14.55 10.50
C ILE A 308 -5.16 -15.86 10.41
N TRP A 309 -3.96 -15.90 11.00
CA TRP A 309 -3.18 -17.12 11.09
C TRP A 309 -3.07 -17.58 12.54
N ILE A 310 -3.45 -18.82 12.77
CA ILE A 310 -3.29 -19.50 14.05
C ILE A 310 -2.02 -20.34 13.97
N ILE A 311 -1.10 -20.12 14.90
CA ILE A 311 0.15 -20.87 15.01
C ILE A 311 0.10 -21.68 16.30
N GLY A 312 0.31 -22.99 16.20
CA GLY A 312 0.44 -23.82 17.39
C GLY A 312 0.43 -25.32 17.09
N PRO A 313 0.52 -26.14 18.15
CA PRO A 313 0.46 -27.59 18.05
C PRO A 313 -0.91 -28.06 17.55
N SER A 314 -0.88 -29.16 16.81
CA SER A 314 -2.07 -29.81 16.23
C SER A 314 -1.77 -31.28 16.02
N GLY A 315 -2.76 -32.15 16.13
CA GLY A 315 -2.54 -33.60 16.10
C GLY A 315 -3.84 -34.37 16.37
N PRO A 316 -3.77 -35.69 16.48
CA PRO A 316 -4.94 -36.51 16.80
C PRO A 316 -5.59 -36.05 18.11
N GLY A 317 -6.93 -36.03 18.16
CA GLY A 317 -7.68 -35.64 19.36
C GLY A 317 -7.79 -34.14 19.67
N TYR A 318 -7.08 -33.27 18.93
CA TYR A 318 -7.15 -31.82 19.16
C TYR A 318 -8.54 -31.24 18.83
N GLY A 319 -8.93 -30.21 19.58
CA GLY A 319 -10.24 -29.57 19.45
C GLY A 319 -10.33 -28.56 18.31
N ARG A 320 -11.54 -28.03 18.12
CA ARG A 320 -11.86 -26.98 17.16
C ARG A 320 -11.97 -25.62 17.84
N VAL A 321 -11.79 -24.58 17.04
CA VAL A 321 -12.01 -23.18 17.45
C VAL A 321 -12.92 -22.46 16.46
N SER A 322 -13.68 -21.49 16.94
CA SER A 322 -14.33 -20.48 16.10
C SER A 322 -13.52 -19.19 16.09
N VAL A 323 -13.44 -18.56 14.93
CA VAL A 323 -12.73 -17.30 14.69
C VAL A 323 -13.75 -16.22 14.37
N HIS A 324 -13.78 -15.16 15.16
CA HIS A 324 -14.66 -14.01 14.95
C HIS A 324 -13.85 -12.72 14.77
N VAL A 325 -14.43 -11.79 14.04
CA VAL A 325 -13.97 -10.39 13.95
C VAL A 325 -15.16 -9.50 14.28
N GLY A 326 -15.09 -8.78 15.40
CA GLY A 326 -16.28 -8.13 15.97
C GLY A 326 -17.31 -9.18 16.40
N SER A 327 -18.55 -9.02 15.93
CA SER A 327 -19.64 -9.98 16.11
C SER A 327 -19.67 -11.09 15.04
N LYS A 328 -19.01 -10.88 13.88
CA LYS A 328 -19.11 -11.78 12.74
C LYS A 328 -18.25 -13.04 12.93
N LEU A 329 -18.85 -14.22 12.77
CA LEU A 329 -18.15 -15.49 12.62
C LEU A 329 -17.47 -15.52 11.24
N ILE A 330 -16.16 -15.80 11.22
CA ILE A 330 -15.37 -15.91 9.98
C ILE A 330 -15.17 -17.36 9.60
N ALA A 331 -14.78 -18.21 10.55
CA ALA A 331 -14.56 -19.63 10.30
C ALA A 331 -14.65 -20.48 11.58
N ARG A 332 -14.89 -21.77 11.39
CA ARG A 332 -14.59 -22.81 12.37
C ARG A 332 -13.37 -23.59 11.88
N VAL A 333 -12.38 -23.78 12.74
CA VAL A 333 -11.08 -24.37 12.40
C VAL A 333 -10.85 -25.59 13.26
N SER A 334 -10.54 -26.72 12.65
CA SER A 334 -10.08 -27.92 13.35
C SER A 334 -8.56 -27.90 13.50
N LEU A 335 -8.09 -28.15 14.73
CA LEU A 335 -6.67 -28.43 14.99
C LEU A 335 -6.38 -29.94 15.00
N ALA A 336 -7.39 -30.78 14.82
CA ALA A 336 -7.19 -32.21 14.60
C ALA A 336 -6.51 -32.47 13.25
N GLN A 337 -5.65 -33.47 13.22
CA GLN A 337 -5.05 -34.06 12.01
C GLN A 337 -4.47 -35.43 12.36
N SER A 338 -4.10 -36.23 11.36
CA SER A 338 -3.56 -37.58 11.55
C SER A 338 -2.18 -37.62 12.18
N ARG A 339 -1.34 -36.60 11.94
CA ARG A 339 0.04 -36.52 12.48
C ARG A 339 0.21 -35.32 13.38
N PHE A 340 1.02 -35.45 14.42
CA PHE A 340 1.36 -34.32 15.27
C PHE A 340 2.24 -33.31 14.51
N ALA A 341 1.91 -32.02 14.58
CA ALA A 341 2.74 -30.93 14.09
C ALA A 341 2.80 -29.82 15.14
N PRO A 342 3.99 -29.53 15.71
CA PRO A 342 4.14 -28.62 16.85
C PRO A 342 3.97 -27.13 16.49
N THR A 343 4.16 -26.77 15.21
CA THR A 343 4.13 -25.38 14.72
C THR A 343 3.23 -25.19 13.51
N ARG A 344 2.12 -25.93 13.42
CA ARG A 344 1.18 -25.80 12.30
C ARG A 344 0.67 -24.37 12.19
N ARG A 345 0.58 -23.88 10.96
CA ARG A 345 0.09 -22.55 10.61
C ARG A 345 -1.23 -22.72 9.87
N VAL A 346 -2.33 -22.33 10.50
CA VAL A 346 -3.66 -22.44 9.90
C VAL A 346 -4.13 -21.06 9.48
N ARG A 347 -4.35 -20.89 8.18
CA ARG A 347 -4.83 -19.65 7.57
C ARG A 347 -6.36 -19.61 7.60
N VAL A 348 -6.91 -18.47 8.00
CA VAL A 348 -8.34 -18.14 7.93
C VAL A 348 -8.47 -16.87 7.09
N ASN A 349 -9.02 -17.00 5.88
CA ASN A 349 -9.25 -15.87 5.00
C ASN A 349 -10.52 -15.12 5.41
N LEU A 350 -10.48 -13.80 5.32
CA LEU A 350 -11.67 -12.97 5.44
C LEU A 350 -12.18 -12.64 4.04
N PRO A 351 -13.51 -12.62 3.82
CA PRO A 351 -14.08 -12.31 2.51
C PRO A 351 -13.83 -10.86 2.07
N LYS A 352 -13.67 -9.95 3.03
CA LYS A 352 -13.25 -8.57 2.83
C LYS A 352 -12.39 -8.12 4.00
N ALA A 353 -11.59 -7.08 3.79
CA ALA A 353 -10.82 -6.50 4.88
C ALA A 353 -11.73 -6.07 6.04
N ALA A 354 -11.33 -6.36 7.28
CA ALA A 354 -12.13 -6.06 8.46
C ALA A 354 -11.27 -5.48 9.60
N SER A 355 -11.91 -4.62 10.40
CA SER A 355 -11.33 -4.04 11.61
C SER A 355 -12.19 -4.41 12.82
N GLY A 356 -11.57 -4.53 14.00
CA GLY A 356 -12.31 -4.82 15.23
C GLY A 356 -11.54 -5.72 16.20
N THR A 357 -12.26 -6.36 17.11
CA THR A 357 -11.68 -7.34 18.03
C THR A 357 -11.70 -8.72 17.38
N VAL A 358 -10.54 -9.35 17.27
CA VAL A 358 -10.43 -10.75 16.85
C VAL A 358 -10.60 -11.64 18.07
N LYS A 359 -11.46 -12.66 17.96
CA LYS A 359 -11.77 -13.59 19.06
C LYS A 359 -11.66 -15.03 18.55
N ILE A 360 -10.79 -15.81 19.18
CA ILE A 360 -10.68 -17.26 19.00
C ILE A 360 -11.37 -17.93 20.18
N THR A 361 -12.34 -18.80 19.94
CA THR A 361 -13.12 -19.48 21.01
C THR A 361 -13.08 -20.98 20.83
N THR A 362 -12.72 -21.73 21.86
CA THR A 362 -12.75 -23.21 21.86
C THR A 362 -14.19 -23.73 21.73
N LEU A 363 -14.38 -24.77 20.92
CA LEU A 363 -15.72 -25.31 20.60
C LEU A 363 -16.03 -26.64 21.28
N ASP A 364 -15.01 -27.42 21.58
CA ASP A 364 -15.15 -28.79 22.08
C ASP A 364 -14.74 -28.87 23.55
N GLN A 365 -15.52 -29.57 24.37
CA GLN A 365 -15.20 -29.86 25.75
C GLN A 365 -14.26 -31.07 25.82
N GLY A 366 -13.26 -31.04 26.70
CA GLY A 366 -12.31 -32.15 26.90
C GLY A 366 -11.21 -32.25 25.84
N LYS A 367 -11.41 -31.71 24.63
CA LYS A 367 -10.41 -31.75 23.56
C LYS A 367 -9.41 -30.59 23.66
N PRO A 368 -8.09 -30.84 23.66
CA PRO A 368 -7.10 -29.78 23.82
C PRO A 368 -7.04 -28.86 22.59
N VAL A 369 -6.99 -27.56 22.85
CA VAL A 369 -6.66 -26.52 21.88
C VAL A 369 -5.40 -25.81 22.36
N LYS A 370 -4.34 -25.82 21.54
CA LYS A 370 -3.05 -25.17 21.84
C LYS A 370 -2.74 -24.06 20.83
N ILE A 371 -2.47 -22.85 21.31
CA ILE A 371 -2.15 -21.68 20.46
C ILE A 371 -0.87 -21.01 20.96
N SER A 372 0.17 -21.03 20.14
CA SER A 372 1.47 -20.40 20.40
C SER A 372 1.55 -18.97 19.86
N GLY A 373 0.80 -18.67 18.80
CA GLY A 373 0.83 -17.35 18.17
C GLY A 373 -0.40 -17.06 17.33
N LEU A 374 -0.65 -15.77 17.13
CA LEU A 374 -1.65 -15.26 16.20
C LEU A 374 -1.01 -14.21 15.29
N VAL A 375 -1.31 -14.28 13.99
CA VAL A 375 -0.94 -13.26 13.00
C VAL A 375 -2.20 -12.65 12.43
N LEU A 376 -2.25 -11.32 12.35
CA LEU A 376 -3.34 -10.59 11.71
C LEU A 376 -2.78 -9.93 10.45
N ALA A 377 -2.75 -10.69 9.35
CA ALA A 377 -2.17 -10.26 8.09
C ALA A 377 -3.16 -9.35 7.32
N ARG A 378 -2.60 -8.40 6.57
CA ARG A 378 -3.31 -7.34 5.86
C ARG A 378 -3.17 -7.45 4.36
#